data_AF-A0A8B8DPY7-F1
#
_entry.id   AF-A0A8B8DPY7-F1
#
_cell.length_a   1.000
_cell.length_b   1.000
_cell.length_c   1.000
_cell.angle_alpha   90.00
_cell.angle_beta   90.00
_cell.angle_gamma   90.00
#
_symmetry.space_group_name_H-M   'P 1'
#
loop_
_entity.id
_entity.type
_entity.pdbx_description
1 polymer ?
#
loop_
_entity_poly.entity_id
_entity_poly.type
_entity_poly.pdbx_seq_one_letter_code
_entity_poly.pdbx_strand_id
1 'polypeptide(L)'
;MAAWLDDSHLSFLIADSLLNAIGVPELQRVRRHIMDVLDELHGYNDQIEMIRSGGAAEGIHIRGSDVDLMYVDKRTKVVTEIPKDYGNDLQMPVVRLIRSPDMPPGYVKLIVLTPHTPWAHIRECTQQVSCDYFLSSQAYLAWHQKRNESGVRHGPCVMQTTQFGLDHDMAFCLEFKSWPESANEWIQRRRSYGWPSKELISEIKSKGCHLMAIGSKKLNVGKSFSRSNEDDPMWIEDPFQWRMSFSLAEKKLVYEFNNTQFLTYGILKLLNQELFSQDPFVKNCLCSYFLKTALFWTIEETPSDYWKPERLIFCVDICLQRLIEWMNNGFSPNYFIRESNMFLGKVQEWELGYTAMKLSGIYKEGWRCILRCPSLSHLKQSLEKARLLITPFSYPISNPEEDFRMLKTSVNIRNMEKTQIEENQDFAMFAEIISMSNKCSSVGVLEEELKNSLGLEIHGNLVKFDLEILQLRRFHNLCQLALVYLTFLRRSKDHGVVIST
;
A
#
# COMPACT_ATOMS: atom_id res chain seq x y z
N MET A 1 -24.40 2.18 24.35
CA MET A 1 -23.72 1.73 23.12
C MET A 1 -22.43 2.54 23.05
N ALA A 2 -21.24 1.93 22.93
CA ALA A 2 -20.02 2.75 22.91
C ALA A 2 -20.00 3.57 21.62
N ALA A 3 -20.00 4.90 21.73
CA ALA A 3 -20.16 5.78 20.58
C ALA A 3 -18.83 5.97 19.84
N TRP A 4 -18.87 5.93 18.51
CA TRP A 4 -17.88 6.56 17.65
C TRP A 4 -18.05 8.08 17.80
N LEU A 5 -17.39 8.61 18.82
CA LEU A 5 -17.48 10.01 19.19
C LEU A 5 -16.72 10.85 18.17
N ASP A 6 -17.44 11.65 17.39
CA ASP A 6 -16.87 12.64 16.48
C ASP A 6 -16.48 13.91 17.27
N ASP A 7 -15.47 13.76 18.14
CA ASP A 7 -14.92 14.86 18.93
C ASP A 7 -13.52 15.27 18.46
N SER A 8 -13.36 16.56 18.20
CA SER A 8 -12.11 17.15 17.73
C SER A 8 -10.89 16.88 18.63
N HIS A 9 -11.01 16.99 19.95
CA HIS A 9 -9.86 16.77 20.84
C HIS A 9 -9.47 15.30 20.90
N LEU A 10 -10.43 14.38 20.81
CA LEU A 10 -10.12 12.95 20.73
C LEU A 10 -9.36 12.64 19.44
N SER A 11 -9.82 13.18 18.32
CA SER A 11 -9.16 13.06 17.02
C SER A 11 -7.72 13.59 17.07
N PHE A 12 -7.50 14.78 17.64
CA PHE A 12 -6.16 15.34 17.79
C PHE A 12 -5.26 14.52 18.72
N LEU A 13 -5.78 14.05 19.86
CA LEU A 13 -5.01 13.24 20.81
C LEU A 13 -4.55 11.91 20.19
N ILE A 14 -5.44 11.25 19.44
CA ILE A 14 -5.10 10.01 18.73
C ILE A 14 -4.12 10.31 17.60
N ALA A 15 -4.34 11.36 16.81
CA ALA A 15 -3.42 11.77 15.74
C ALA A 15 -1.99 12.01 16.25
N ASP A 16 -1.84 12.73 17.36
CA ASP A 16 -0.54 13.03 17.98
C ASP A 16 0.16 11.75 18.46
N SER A 17 -0.58 10.86 19.13
CA SER A 17 -0.04 9.58 19.59
C SER A 17 0.40 8.66 18.44
N LEU A 18 -0.23 8.81 17.27
CA LEU A 18 0.09 8.03 16.08
C LEU A 18 1.34 8.53 15.35
N LEU A 19 1.83 9.74 15.60
CA LEU A 19 3.09 10.21 15.02
C LEU A 19 4.25 9.26 15.34
N ASN A 20 4.25 8.71 16.56
CA ASN A 20 5.25 7.73 17.01
C ASN A 20 5.05 6.34 16.41
N ALA A 21 3.83 5.98 16.01
CA ALA A 21 3.47 4.63 15.55
C ALA A 21 3.37 4.47 14.02
N ILE A 22 2.98 5.53 13.30
CA ILE A 22 2.75 5.55 11.85
C ILE A 22 3.79 6.43 11.14
N GLY A 23 4.37 7.39 11.86
CA GLY A 23 5.34 8.36 11.34
C GLY A 23 4.73 9.72 11.02
N VAL A 24 5.59 10.74 11.01
CA VAL A 24 5.23 12.15 10.73
C VAL A 24 4.84 12.34 9.25
N PRO A 25 3.67 12.92 8.93
CA PRO A 25 3.21 13.14 7.55
C PRO A 25 4.18 13.96 6.69
N GLU A 26 4.92 14.91 7.25
CA GLU A 26 5.95 15.66 6.52
C GLU A 26 7.12 14.77 6.08
N LEU A 27 7.59 13.89 6.97
CA LEU A 27 8.66 12.94 6.67
C LEU A 27 8.22 11.84 5.72
N GLN A 28 6.92 11.57 5.66
CA GLN A 28 6.34 10.60 4.74
C GLN A 28 6.62 10.95 3.27
N ARG A 29 6.45 12.22 2.87
CA ARG A 29 6.69 12.66 1.49
C ARG A 29 8.15 12.46 1.08
N VAL A 30 9.06 12.71 2.01
CA VAL A 30 10.49 12.45 1.82
C VAL A 30 10.75 10.96 1.61
N ARG A 31 10.19 10.10 2.46
CA ARG A 31 10.35 8.64 2.33
C ARG A 31 9.85 8.13 0.99
N ARG A 32 8.67 8.59 0.56
CA ARG A 32 8.11 8.30 -0.77
C ARG A 32 9.07 8.69 -1.88
N HIS A 33 9.57 9.92 -1.85
CA HIS A 33 10.51 10.41 -2.84
C HIS A 33 11.83 9.62 -2.87
N ILE A 34 12.38 9.25 -1.70
CA ILE A 34 13.55 8.38 -1.62
C ILE A 34 13.28 7.04 -2.31
N MET A 35 12.10 6.45 -2.08
CA MET A 35 11.74 5.17 -2.72
C MET A 35 11.59 5.31 -4.24
N ASP A 36 11.03 6.42 -4.74
CA ASP A 36 10.95 6.70 -6.18
C ASP A 36 12.34 6.87 -6.81
N VAL A 37 13.23 7.63 -6.16
CA VAL A 37 14.64 7.77 -6.62
C VAL A 37 15.34 6.41 -6.61
N LEU A 38 15.10 5.58 -5.59
CA LEU A 38 15.64 4.22 -5.57
C LEU A 38 15.06 3.36 -6.69
N ASP A 39 13.80 3.54 -7.10
CA ASP A 39 13.20 2.81 -8.23
C ASP A 39 13.89 3.22 -9.54
N GLU A 40 14.14 4.52 -9.74
CA GLU A 40 14.87 5.05 -10.90
C GLU A 40 16.33 4.56 -10.95
N LEU A 41 17.04 4.58 -9.82
CA LEU A 41 18.44 4.14 -9.73
C LEU A 41 18.61 2.63 -9.89
N HIS A 42 17.58 1.84 -9.52
CA HIS A 42 17.61 0.39 -9.71
C HIS A 42 17.31 -0.06 -11.14
N GLY A 43 17.25 0.88 -12.10
CA GLY A 43 17.13 0.62 -13.54
C GLY A 43 18.21 -0.33 -14.05
N TYR A 44 17.97 -1.63 -13.83
CA TYR A 44 18.80 -2.75 -14.22
C TYR A 44 18.60 -2.95 -15.73
N ASN A 45 19.22 -2.06 -16.52
CA ASN A 45 19.04 -1.94 -17.98
C ASN A 45 17.61 -1.45 -18.36
N ASP A 46 17.44 -0.76 -19.50
CA ASP A 46 16.19 -0.09 -19.96
C ASP A 46 14.98 -1.03 -20.17
N GLN A 47 15.13 -2.29 -19.81
CA GLN A 47 14.33 -3.41 -20.27
C GLN A 47 13.54 -4.09 -19.14
N ILE A 48 13.90 -3.86 -17.88
CA ILE A 48 13.13 -4.28 -16.70
C ILE A 48 13.00 -3.07 -15.78
N GLU A 49 11.77 -2.70 -15.43
CA GLU A 49 11.50 -1.65 -14.45
C GLU A 49 11.19 -2.28 -13.09
N MET A 50 11.69 -1.67 -12.03
CA MET A 50 11.32 -2.00 -10.66
C MET A 50 10.33 -0.96 -10.16
N ILE A 51 9.21 -1.41 -9.59
CA ILE A 51 8.26 -0.55 -8.90
C ILE A 51 8.19 -1.02 -7.45
N ARG A 52 8.56 -0.14 -6.50
CA ARG A 52 8.33 -0.35 -5.07
C ARG A 52 6.95 0.15 -4.69
N SER A 53 6.16 -0.74 -4.10
CA SER A 53 4.87 -0.44 -3.48
C SER A 53 4.78 -1.09 -2.10
N GLY A 54 3.60 -1.08 -1.48
CA GLY A 54 3.43 -1.60 -0.12
C GLY A 54 3.60 -0.51 0.94
N GLY A 55 3.30 -0.85 2.20
CA GLY A 55 3.16 0.13 3.27
C GLY A 55 4.37 1.05 3.43
N ALA A 56 5.57 0.45 3.49
CA ALA A 56 6.79 1.22 3.72
C ALA A 56 7.15 2.11 2.51
N ALA A 57 6.94 1.63 1.27
CA ALA A 57 7.16 2.44 0.06
C ALA A 57 6.13 3.57 -0.11
N GLU A 58 4.92 3.39 0.44
CA GLU A 58 3.87 4.41 0.50
C GLU A 58 4.08 5.42 1.66
N GLY A 59 5.12 5.21 2.48
CA GLY A 59 5.56 6.11 3.54
C GLY A 59 5.06 5.76 4.94
N ILE A 60 4.39 4.62 5.12
CA ILE A 60 3.93 4.13 6.43
C ILE A 60 5.11 3.57 7.22
N HIS A 61 5.27 4.04 8.46
CA HIS A 61 6.32 3.58 9.36
C HIS A 61 5.74 2.75 10.51
N ILE A 62 5.08 1.64 10.19
CA ILE A 62 4.62 0.64 11.18
C ILE A 62 5.59 -0.54 11.16
N ARG A 63 5.99 -1.06 12.32
CA ARG A 63 6.87 -2.24 12.41
C ARG A 63 6.25 -3.41 11.66
N GLY A 64 7.01 -4.03 10.75
CA GLY A 64 6.51 -5.12 9.90
C GLY A 64 5.73 -4.66 8.67
N SER A 65 5.75 -3.36 8.34
CA SER A 65 5.28 -2.87 7.05
C SER A 65 6.11 -3.47 5.92
N ASP A 66 5.40 -3.94 4.91
CA ASP A 66 5.90 -4.55 3.69
C ASP A 66 6.51 -3.53 2.73
N VAL A 67 7.51 -3.99 1.96
CA VAL A 67 7.93 -3.40 0.68
C VAL A 67 7.71 -4.46 -0.37
N ASP A 68 6.71 -4.24 -1.23
CA ASP A 68 6.43 -5.11 -2.37
C ASP A 68 7.27 -4.67 -3.55
N LEU A 69 7.93 -5.63 -4.20
CA LEU A 69 8.76 -5.38 -5.37
C LEU A 69 8.09 -5.92 -6.62
N MET A 70 7.70 -5.04 -7.54
CA MET A 70 7.22 -5.44 -8.86
C MET A 70 8.34 -5.29 -9.89
N TYR A 71 8.75 -6.40 -10.50
CA TYR A 71 9.64 -6.43 -11.67
C TYR A 71 8.78 -6.47 -12.94
N VAL A 72 8.81 -5.39 -13.70
CA VAL A 72 8.00 -5.18 -14.89
C VAL A 72 8.84 -5.43 -16.14
N ASP A 73 8.46 -6.45 -16.91
CA ASP A 73 9.02 -6.70 -18.24
C ASP A 73 8.45 -5.71 -19.25
N LYS A 74 9.32 -4.82 -19.75
CA LYS A 74 9.03 -3.83 -20.81
C LYS A 74 9.42 -4.31 -22.21
N ARG A 75 10.11 -5.46 -22.31
CA ARG A 75 10.54 -6.08 -23.57
C ARG A 75 9.36 -6.74 -24.26
N THR A 76 8.55 -7.48 -23.49
CA THR A 76 7.36 -8.14 -24.02
C THR A 76 6.26 -7.13 -24.33
N LYS A 77 5.85 -7.05 -25.59
CA LYS A 77 4.76 -6.17 -26.03
C LYS A 77 3.42 -6.86 -25.86
N VAL A 78 2.61 -6.35 -24.94
CA VAL A 78 1.23 -6.75 -24.75
C VAL A 78 0.31 -5.88 -25.61
N VAL A 79 -0.45 -6.50 -26.51
CA VAL A 79 -1.35 -5.82 -27.46
C VAL A 79 -2.79 -6.32 -27.35
N THR A 80 -3.77 -5.50 -27.71
CA THR A 80 -5.19 -5.91 -27.81
C THR A 80 -5.56 -6.39 -29.21
N GLU A 81 -4.97 -5.76 -30.23
CA GLU A 81 -5.15 -6.09 -31.64
C GLU A 81 -3.82 -6.54 -32.25
N ILE A 82 -3.89 -7.37 -33.30
CA ILE A 82 -2.70 -7.81 -34.03
C ILE A 82 -2.14 -6.60 -34.81
N PRO A 83 -0.87 -6.21 -34.61
CA PRO A 83 -0.28 -5.09 -35.36
C PRO A 83 -0.30 -5.33 -36.86
N LYS A 84 -0.47 -4.28 -37.67
CA LYS A 84 -0.50 -4.42 -39.15
C LYS A 84 0.87 -4.83 -39.73
N ASP A 85 1.96 -4.44 -39.10
CA ASP A 85 3.34 -4.78 -39.49
C ASP A 85 3.86 -6.05 -38.81
N TYR A 86 2.94 -6.84 -38.24
CA TYR A 86 3.25 -8.09 -37.56
C TYR A 86 3.90 -9.08 -38.53
N GLY A 87 5.21 -9.34 -38.33
CA GLY A 87 6.03 -10.24 -39.16
C GLY A 87 7.39 -9.68 -39.57
N ASN A 88 7.59 -8.35 -39.53
CA ASN A 88 8.83 -7.72 -40.01
C ASN A 88 9.95 -7.63 -38.95
N ASP A 89 9.63 -7.73 -37.66
CA ASP A 89 10.59 -7.70 -36.56
C ASP A 89 10.39 -8.92 -35.63
N LEU A 90 11.11 -10.00 -35.92
CA LEU A 90 11.03 -11.28 -35.20
C LEU A 90 11.79 -11.28 -33.85
N GLN A 91 12.43 -10.16 -33.48
CA GLN A 91 13.27 -10.11 -32.28
C GLN A 91 12.52 -9.74 -31.00
N MET A 92 11.36 -9.07 -31.10
CA MET A 92 10.57 -8.67 -29.93
C MET A 92 9.48 -9.70 -29.59
N PRO A 93 9.31 -10.09 -28.31
CA PRO A 93 8.20 -10.94 -27.92
C PRO A 93 6.89 -10.15 -27.94
N VAL A 94 5.88 -10.65 -28.65
CA VAL A 94 4.55 -10.04 -28.73
C VAL A 94 3.50 -11.03 -28.21
N VAL A 95 2.68 -10.56 -27.28
CA VAL A 95 1.54 -11.31 -26.74
C VAL A 95 0.25 -10.51 -26.91
N ARG A 96 -0.81 -11.18 -27.33
CA ARG A 96 -2.14 -10.59 -27.46
C ARG A 96 -2.97 -10.91 -26.23
N LEU A 97 -3.46 -9.87 -25.59
CA LEU A 97 -4.42 -9.97 -24.50
C LEU A 97 -5.78 -10.36 -25.05
N ILE A 98 -6.36 -11.42 -24.50
CA ILE A 98 -7.73 -11.83 -24.79
C ILE A 98 -8.55 -11.92 -23.50
N ARG A 99 -9.83 -11.57 -23.62
CA ARG A 99 -10.81 -11.76 -22.56
C ARG A 99 -12.00 -12.55 -23.10
N SER A 100 -12.21 -13.73 -22.55
CA SER A 100 -13.37 -14.57 -22.83
C SER A 100 -14.49 -14.26 -21.83
N PRO A 101 -15.78 -14.36 -22.21
CA PRO A 101 -16.90 -14.04 -21.33
C PRO A 101 -16.98 -14.87 -20.03
N ASP A 102 -16.39 -16.07 -20.04
CA ASP A 102 -16.34 -17.01 -18.91
C ASP A 102 -15.24 -16.69 -17.88
N MET A 103 -14.36 -15.73 -18.18
CA MET A 103 -13.30 -15.32 -17.26
C MET A 103 -13.79 -14.31 -16.23
N PRO A 104 -13.39 -14.45 -14.95
CA PRO A 104 -13.71 -13.47 -13.93
C PRO A 104 -13.20 -12.06 -14.30
N PRO A 105 -13.91 -10.98 -13.93
CA PRO A 105 -13.42 -9.63 -14.11
C PRO A 105 -12.02 -9.45 -13.50
N GLY A 106 -11.15 -8.72 -14.21
CA GLY A 106 -9.76 -8.51 -13.80
C GLY A 106 -8.78 -9.64 -14.19
N TYR A 107 -9.24 -10.71 -14.84
CA TYR A 107 -8.39 -11.76 -15.39
C TYR A 107 -8.43 -11.79 -16.92
N VAL A 108 -7.29 -12.15 -17.52
CA VAL A 108 -7.09 -12.26 -18.97
C VAL A 108 -6.27 -13.50 -19.31
N LYS A 109 -6.29 -13.91 -20.57
CA LYS A 109 -5.34 -14.87 -21.15
C LYS A 109 -4.46 -14.16 -22.16
N LEU A 110 -3.28 -14.70 -22.39
CA LEU A 110 -2.29 -14.13 -23.28
C LEU A 110 -1.98 -15.12 -24.40
N ILE A 111 -2.35 -14.78 -25.63
CA ILE A 111 -1.94 -15.52 -26.83
C ILE A 111 -0.56 -15.05 -27.23
N VAL A 112 0.39 -15.97 -27.34
CA VAL A 112 1.75 -15.68 -27.79
C VAL A 112 1.77 -15.62 -29.29
N LEU A 113 1.96 -14.42 -29.82
CA LEU A 113 2.04 -14.19 -31.26
C LEU A 113 3.45 -14.55 -31.78
N THR A 114 4.48 -14.50 -30.96
CA THR A 114 5.86 -14.84 -31.36
C THR A 114 6.39 -16.05 -30.56
N PRO A 115 5.89 -17.27 -30.78
CA PRO A 115 6.23 -18.44 -29.96
C PRO A 115 7.70 -18.85 -30.08
N HIS A 116 8.36 -18.52 -31.20
CA HIS A 116 9.77 -18.83 -31.45
C HIS A 116 10.73 -17.69 -31.07
N THR A 117 10.29 -16.79 -30.20
CA THR A 117 11.09 -15.66 -29.73
C THR A 117 12.43 -16.09 -29.09
N PRO A 118 13.53 -15.32 -29.27
CA PRO A 118 14.80 -15.62 -28.61
C PRO A 118 14.72 -15.50 -27.08
N TRP A 119 13.70 -14.83 -26.54
CA TRP A 119 13.50 -14.59 -25.13
C TRP A 119 12.98 -15.82 -24.38
N ALA A 120 13.89 -16.46 -23.62
CA ALA A 120 13.64 -17.72 -22.90
C ALA A 120 12.41 -17.67 -21.98
N HIS A 121 12.23 -16.60 -21.20
CA HIS A 121 11.11 -16.46 -20.26
C HIS A 121 9.73 -16.44 -20.93
N ILE A 122 9.63 -16.05 -22.20
CA ILE A 122 8.40 -16.17 -22.99
C ILE A 122 8.34 -17.53 -23.68
N ARG A 123 9.40 -17.91 -24.41
CA ARG A 123 9.44 -19.14 -25.20
C ARG A 123 9.19 -20.39 -24.35
N GLU A 124 9.86 -20.52 -23.20
CA GLU A 124 9.77 -21.69 -22.33
C GLU A 124 8.46 -21.76 -21.54
N CYS A 125 7.78 -20.63 -21.38
CA CYS A 125 6.50 -20.52 -20.69
C CYS A 125 5.30 -20.58 -21.64
N THR A 126 5.56 -20.64 -22.95
CA THR A 126 4.54 -20.77 -23.99
C THR A 126 4.11 -22.23 -24.13
N GLN A 127 2.81 -22.49 -24.12
CA GLN A 127 2.25 -23.83 -24.33
C GLN A 127 1.20 -23.79 -25.44
N GLN A 128 1.22 -24.79 -26.31
CA GLN A 128 0.22 -24.93 -27.35
C GLN A 128 -1.03 -25.59 -26.76
N VAL A 129 -2.16 -24.90 -26.84
CA VAL A 129 -3.46 -25.42 -26.40
C VAL A 129 -4.41 -25.32 -27.58
N SER A 130 -4.83 -26.47 -28.09
CA SER A 130 -5.59 -26.56 -29.35
C SER A 130 -4.83 -25.94 -30.53
N CYS A 131 -5.30 -24.83 -31.09
CA CYS A 131 -4.70 -24.18 -32.27
C CYS A 131 -3.87 -22.93 -31.91
N ASP A 132 -3.91 -22.48 -30.66
CA ASP A 132 -3.26 -21.24 -30.22
C ASP A 132 -2.10 -21.53 -29.26
N TYR A 133 -1.15 -20.59 -29.21
CA TYR A 133 -0.07 -20.59 -28.22
C TYR A 133 -0.46 -19.67 -27.07
N PHE A 134 -0.46 -20.18 -25.83
CA PHE A 134 -0.77 -19.42 -24.64
C PHE A 134 0.45 -19.25 -23.73
N LEU A 135 0.59 -18.08 -23.12
CA LEU A 135 1.60 -17.84 -22.10
C LEU A 135 1.06 -18.31 -20.74
N SER A 136 1.63 -19.39 -20.20
CA SER A 136 1.23 -19.91 -18.89
C SER A 136 1.79 -19.03 -17.78
N SER A 137 0.92 -18.49 -16.93
CA SER A 137 1.29 -17.74 -15.73
C SER A 137 1.99 -18.62 -14.71
N GLN A 138 1.53 -19.87 -14.54
CA GLN A 138 2.18 -20.84 -13.66
C GLN A 138 3.60 -21.18 -14.14
N ALA A 139 3.79 -21.43 -15.44
CA ALA A 139 5.12 -21.68 -15.98
C ALA A 139 6.03 -20.44 -15.87
N TYR A 140 5.47 -19.25 -16.10
CA TYR A 140 6.19 -17.98 -15.98
C TYR A 140 6.69 -17.73 -14.56
N LEU A 141 5.85 -17.94 -13.55
CA LEU A 141 6.25 -17.79 -12.15
C LEU A 141 7.30 -18.85 -11.77
N ALA A 142 7.12 -20.10 -12.19
CA ALA A 142 8.09 -21.17 -11.96
C ALA A 142 9.44 -20.90 -12.64
N TRP A 143 9.44 -20.26 -13.82
CA TRP A 143 10.66 -19.85 -14.53
C TRP A 143 11.47 -18.83 -13.72
N HIS A 144 10.81 -17.82 -13.15
CA HIS A 144 11.47 -16.84 -12.28
C HIS A 144 11.88 -17.44 -10.94
N GLN A 145 11.08 -18.35 -10.38
CA GLN A 145 11.43 -19.05 -9.14
C GLN A 145 12.71 -19.87 -9.29
N LYS A 146 12.90 -20.61 -10.40
CA LYS A 146 14.12 -21.39 -10.66
C LYS A 146 15.41 -20.55 -10.66
N ARG A 147 15.31 -19.25 -10.92
CA ARG A 147 16.45 -18.32 -10.94
C ARG A 147 16.78 -17.78 -9.55
N ASN A 148 15.96 -18.08 -8.56
CA ASN A 148 16.12 -17.68 -7.18
C ASN A 148 16.17 -18.95 -6.32
N GLU A 149 17.38 -19.45 -6.02
CA GLU A 149 17.60 -20.75 -5.37
C GLU A 149 16.93 -20.86 -3.99
N SER A 150 16.72 -19.73 -3.28
CA SER A 150 16.00 -19.67 -2.00
C SER A 150 14.52 -19.23 -2.13
N GLY A 151 14.04 -19.05 -3.36
CA GLY A 151 12.72 -18.48 -3.65
C GLY A 151 11.57 -19.43 -3.35
N VAL A 152 10.66 -19.02 -2.45
CA VAL A 152 9.42 -19.74 -2.15
C VAL A 152 8.25 -19.02 -2.81
N ARG A 153 7.34 -19.77 -3.45
CA ARG A 153 6.13 -19.18 -4.05
C ARG A 153 5.22 -18.63 -2.95
N HIS A 154 4.91 -17.33 -3.01
CA HIS A 154 3.94 -16.66 -2.14
C HIS A 154 2.89 -15.94 -3.00
N GLY A 155 1.79 -16.64 -3.31
CA GLY A 155 0.76 -16.12 -4.22
C GLY A 155 1.31 -15.82 -5.63
N PRO A 156 1.22 -14.56 -6.14
CA PRO A 156 1.81 -14.14 -7.41
C PRO A 156 3.32 -13.83 -7.30
N CYS A 157 3.89 -13.91 -6.10
CA CYS A 157 5.26 -13.49 -5.81
C CYS A 157 6.19 -14.69 -5.61
N VAL A 158 7.49 -14.44 -5.81
CA VAL A 158 8.58 -15.27 -5.30
C VAL A 158 9.15 -14.57 -4.09
N MET A 159 8.89 -15.11 -2.91
CA MET A 159 9.45 -14.62 -1.65
C MET A 159 10.93 -15.00 -1.60
N GLN A 160 11.79 -14.01 -1.43
CA GLN A 160 13.21 -14.23 -1.19
C GLN A 160 13.54 -13.93 0.27
N THR A 161 13.92 -14.96 1.02
CA THR A 161 14.53 -14.77 2.34
C THR A 161 15.99 -14.42 2.13
N THR A 162 16.35 -13.18 2.46
CA THR A 162 17.75 -12.75 2.47
C THR A 162 18.48 -13.33 3.68
N GLN A 163 19.82 -13.43 3.64
CA GLN A 163 20.64 -13.94 4.76
C GLN A 163 20.44 -13.17 6.08
N PHE A 164 19.82 -11.99 6.01
CA PHE A 164 19.53 -11.10 7.14
C PHE A 164 18.05 -11.14 7.57
N GLY A 165 17.24 -12.06 7.04
CA GLY A 165 15.85 -12.26 7.45
C GLY A 165 14.86 -11.19 6.97
N LEU A 166 15.25 -10.35 6.01
CA LEU A 166 14.30 -9.48 5.30
C LEU A 166 13.69 -10.28 4.15
N ASP A 167 12.43 -10.69 4.33
CA ASP A 167 11.63 -11.33 3.29
C ASP A 167 11.12 -10.26 2.33
N HIS A 168 11.44 -10.40 1.05
CA HIS A 168 10.91 -9.55 -0.01
C HIS A 168 10.03 -10.37 -0.95
N ASP A 169 8.78 -9.95 -1.11
CA ASP A 169 7.87 -10.49 -2.11
C ASP A 169 8.15 -9.84 -3.47
N MET A 170 8.67 -10.65 -4.41
CA MET A 170 8.97 -10.21 -5.77
C MET A 170 7.89 -10.69 -6.74
N ALA A 171 7.10 -9.76 -7.27
CA ALA A 171 6.10 -10.01 -8.30
C ALA A 171 6.69 -9.74 -9.70
N PHE A 172 6.65 -10.74 -10.58
CA PHE A 172 7.08 -10.59 -11.97
C PHE A 172 5.87 -10.34 -12.87
N CYS A 173 5.89 -9.22 -13.59
CA CYS A 173 4.74 -8.71 -14.32
C CYS A 173 5.10 -8.34 -15.76
N LEU A 174 4.10 -8.31 -16.65
CA LEU A 174 4.22 -7.72 -17.98
C LEU A 174 3.61 -6.31 -17.99
N GLU A 175 4.25 -5.37 -18.68
CA GLU A 175 3.70 -4.03 -18.90
C GLU A 175 2.51 -4.09 -19.88
N PHE A 176 1.37 -3.50 -19.50
CA PHE A 176 0.24 -3.26 -20.40
C PHE A 176 -0.06 -1.76 -20.46
N LYS A 177 0.53 -1.08 -21.44
CA LYS A 177 0.46 0.40 -21.58
C LYS A 177 -0.94 0.95 -21.82
N SER A 178 -1.86 0.14 -22.32
CA SER A 178 -3.23 0.57 -22.56
C SER A 178 -4.08 0.43 -21.31
N TRP A 179 -5.09 1.31 -21.16
CA TRP A 179 -6.06 1.16 -20.08
C TRP A 179 -7.00 -0.02 -20.38
N PRO A 180 -7.19 -0.98 -19.45
CA PRO A 180 -8.07 -2.11 -19.68
C PRO A 180 -9.53 -1.70 -19.87
N GLU A 181 -10.20 -2.31 -20.86
CA GLU A 181 -11.61 -2.06 -21.12
C GLU A 181 -12.49 -2.36 -19.89
N SER A 182 -12.18 -3.43 -19.14
CA SER A 182 -12.87 -3.79 -17.90
C SER A 182 -12.77 -2.75 -16.80
N ALA A 183 -11.84 -1.80 -16.91
CA ALA A 183 -11.65 -0.71 -15.97
C ALA A 183 -12.13 0.66 -16.52
N ASN A 184 -12.76 0.69 -17.70
CA ASN A 184 -13.26 1.94 -18.30
C ASN A 184 -14.32 2.63 -17.44
N GLU A 185 -15.11 1.85 -16.69
CA GLU A 185 -16.08 2.38 -15.73
C GLU A 185 -15.39 3.32 -14.74
N TRP A 186 -14.20 2.99 -14.22
CA TRP A 186 -13.48 3.84 -13.28
C TRP A 186 -13.11 5.21 -13.88
N ILE A 187 -12.77 5.27 -15.17
CA ILE A 187 -12.47 6.53 -15.86
C ILE A 187 -13.73 7.38 -15.99
N GLN A 188 -14.86 6.76 -16.35
CA GLN A 188 -16.13 7.44 -16.63
C GLN A 188 -16.98 7.67 -15.38
N ARG A 189 -16.58 7.08 -14.24
CA ARG A 189 -17.35 7.08 -13.00
C ARG A 189 -17.63 8.50 -12.54
N ARG A 190 -18.91 8.76 -12.23
CA ARG A 190 -19.35 10.03 -11.65
C ARG A 190 -18.81 10.17 -10.23
N ARG A 191 -18.05 11.23 -9.98
CA ARG A 191 -17.46 11.55 -8.67
C ARG A 191 -18.11 12.80 -8.11
N SER A 192 -19.06 12.62 -7.19
CA SER A 192 -19.84 13.73 -6.62
C SER A 192 -18.99 14.70 -5.80
N TYR A 193 -17.86 14.24 -5.26
CA TYR A 193 -16.99 15.03 -4.38
C TYR A 193 -15.60 15.31 -4.99
N GLY A 194 -15.40 14.99 -6.26
CA GLY A 194 -14.21 15.41 -7.02
C GLY A 194 -12.90 14.68 -6.71
N TRP A 195 -12.90 13.66 -5.85
CA TRP A 195 -11.74 12.79 -5.64
C TRP A 195 -11.90 11.46 -6.38
N PRO A 196 -10.86 10.96 -7.08
CA PRO A 196 -9.62 11.67 -7.40
C PRO A 196 -9.85 12.76 -8.45
N SER A 197 -8.88 13.68 -8.58
CA SER A 197 -8.95 14.75 -9.57
C SER A 197 -8.93 14.21 -11.00
N LYS A 198 -9.46 14.99 -11.96
CA LYS A 198 -9.47 14.59 -13.38
C LYS A 198 -8.06 14.46 -13.93
N GLU A 199 -7.15 15.29 -13.45
CA GLU A 199 -5.73 15.29 -13.80
C GLU A 199 -5.08 13.98 -13.36
N LEU A 200 -5.30 13.55 -12.12
CA LEU A 200 -4.79 12.28 -11.62
C LEU A 200 -5.38 11.08 -12.37
N ILE A 201 -6.68 11.11 -12.69
CA ILE A 201 -7.33 10.06 -13.49
C ILE A 201 -6.69 9.97 -14.87
N SER A 202 -6.44 11.11 -15.52
CA SER A 202 -5.77 11.16 -16.83
C SER A 202 -4.34 10.63 -16.74
N GLU A 203 -3.60 11.01 -15.70
CA GLU A 203 -2.25 10.51 -15.46
C GLU A 203 -2.24 8.99 -15.27
N ILE A 204 -3.08 8.46 -14.37
CA ILE A 204 -3.22 7.02 -14.13
C ILE A 204 -3.58 6.28 -15.41
N LYS A 205 -4.55 6.79 -16.18
CA LYS A 205 -4.96 6.22 -17.47
C LYS A 205 -3.78 6.13 -18.45
N SER A 206 -2.96 7.17 -18.51
CA SER A 206 -1.81 7.25 -19.43
C SER A 206 -0.71 6.22 -19.13
N LYS A 207 -0.66 5.70 -17.89
CA LYS A 207 0.31 4.70 -17.47
C LYS A 207 -0.16 3.25 -17.69
N GLY A 208 -1.43 3.03 -18.02
CA GLY A 208 -1.99 1.70 -18.23
C GLY A 208 -2.05 0.86 -16.95
N CYS A 209 -1.79 -0.44 -17.06
CA CYS A 209 -1.69 -1.35 -15.91
C CYS A 209 -0.62 -2.42 -16.13
N HIS A 210 -0.52 -3.39 -15.21
CA HIS A 210 0.40 -4.52 -15.33
C HIS A 210 -0.34 -5.84 -15.31
N LEU A 211 0.26 -6.90 -15.84
CA LEU A 211 -0.29 -8.25 -15.81
C LEU A 211 0.55 -9.13 -14.89
N MET A 212 -0.04 -9.57 -13.79
CA MET A 212 0.58 -10.47 -12.81
C MET A 212 0.35 -11.93 -13.18
N ALA A 213 1.39 -12.75 -13.03
CA ALA A 213 1.38 -14.18 -13.28
C ALA A 213 0.63 -14.96 -12.18
N ILE A 214 -0.69 -14.81 -12.13
CA ILE A 214 -1.57 -15.57 -11.23
C ILE A 214 -2.95 -15.77 -11.85
N GLY A 215 -3.44 -17.00 -11.81
CA GLY A 215 -4.78 -17.34 -12.28
C GLY A 215 -5.89 -17.10 -11.26
N SER A 216 -7.14 -17.10 -11.72
CA SER A 216 -8.27 -17.16 -10.80
C SER A 216 -8.38 -18.56 -10.19
N LYS A 217 -8.84 -18.61 -8.95
CA LYS A 217 -9.06 -19.86 -8.21
C LYS A 217 -10.52 -20.29 -8.35
N LYS A 218 -10.76 -21.53 -8.77
CA LYS A 218 -12.09 -22.16 -8.84
C LYS A 218 -12.14 -23.37 -7.92
N LEU A 219 -13.33 -23.65 -7.38
CA LEU A 219 -13.53 -24.81 -6.51
C LEU A 219 -13.24 -26.09 -7.28
N ASN A 220 -12.51 -27.02 -6.67
CA ASN A 220 -12.26 -28.33 -7.25
C ASN A 220 -13.53 -29.20 -7.16
N VAL A 221 -14.39 -29.15 -8.20
CA VAL A 221 -15.70 -29.84 -8.25
C VAL A 221 -15.59 -31.38 -8.32
N GLY A 222 -14.39 -31.92 -8.54
CA GLY A 222 -14.15 -33.37 -8.57
C GLY A 222 -14.18 -34.06 -7.19
N LYS A 223 -14.38 -33.32 -6.10
CA LYS A 223 -14.40 -33.87 -4.74
C LYS A 223 -15.78 -34.41 -4.36
N SER A 224 -15.90 -35.73 -4.31
CA SER A 224 -16.92 -36.37 -3.47
C SER A 224 -16.51 -36.20 -2.00
N PHE A 225 -17.47 -35.87 -1.13
CA PHE A 225 -17.30 -35.63 0.32
C PHE A 225 -16.69 -36.81 1.11
N SER A 226 -16.37 -37.92 0.45
CA SER A 226 -16.11 -39.21 1.09
C SER A 226 -14.66 -39.71 1.04
N ARG A 227 -13.69 -38.96 0.50
CA ARG A 227 -12.26 -39.34 0.58
C ARG A 227 -11.32 -38.20 0.17
N SER A 228 -10.87 -37.39 1.11
CA SER A 228 -9.78 -36.43 0.89
C SER A 228 -8.53 -36.90 1.62
N ASN A 229 -7.43 -37.10 0.88
CA ASN A 229 -6.09 -36.97 1.47
C ASN A 229 -5.86 -35.48 1.81
N GLU A 230 -5.13 -35.19 2.88
CA GLU A 230 -4.89 -33.82 3.39
C GLU A 230 -4.17 -32.89 2.37
N ASP A 231 -3.52 -33.45 1.33
CA ASP A 231 -2.64 -32.70 0.43
C ASP A 231 -3.29 -32.16 -0.86
N ASP A 232 -4.57 -32.40 -1.12
CA ASP A 232 -5.21 -31.99 -2.39
C ASP A 232 -5.92 -30.62 -2.27
N PRO A 233 -5.49 -29.56 -2.98
CA PRO A 233 -6.00 -28.21 -2.77
C PRO A 233 -7.49 -28.08 -3.12
N MET A 234 -8.24 -27.40 -2.24
CA MET A 234 -9.67 -27.09 -2.43
C MET A 234 -9.93 -26.19 -3.64
N TRP A 235 -8.96 -25.37 -4.00
CA TRP A 235 -9.02 -24.41 -5.10
C TRP A 235 -7.98 -24.75 -6.16
N ILE A 236 -8.39 -24.80 -7.42
CA ILE A 236 -7.50 -24.96 -8.58
C ILE A 236 -7.34 -23.60 -9.27
N GLU A 237 -6.10 -23.23 -9.56
CA GLU A 237 -5.74 -22.03 -10.30
C GLU A 237 -5.73 -22.32 -11.82
N ASP A 238 -6.32 -21.43 -12.64
CA ASP A 238 -6.17 -21.53 -14.11
C ASP A 238 -4.75 -21.13 -14.52
N PRO A 239 -3.92 -22.05 -15.05
CA PRO A 239 -2.49 -21.82 -15.28
C PRO A 239 -2.20 -20.89 -16.47
N PHE A 240 -3.22 -20.50 -17.23
CA PHE A 240 -3.11 -19.60 -18.38
C PHE A 240 -3.66 -18.20 -18.11
N GLN A 241 -4.30 -18.01 -16.95
CA GLN A 241 -4.84 -16.71 -16.59
C GLN A 241 -3.78 -15.81 -15.94
N TRP A 242 -3.89 -14.53 -16.27
CA TRP A 242 -3.10 -13.44 -15.73
C TRP A 242 -4.03 -12.43 -15.09
N ARG A 243 -3.66 -11.90 -13.92
CA ARG A 243 -4.46 -10.91 -13.19
C ARG A 243 -3.98 -9.51 -13.51
N MET A 244 -4.89 -8.60 -13.83
CA MET A 244 -4.57 -7.18 -13.95
C MET A 244 -4.16 -6.61 -12.59
N SER A 245 -3.10 -5.80 -12.60
CA SER A 245 -2.54 -5.13 -11.43
C SER A 245 -2.56 -3.63 -11.62
N PHE A 246 -3.08 -2.93 -10.62
CA PHE A 246 -3.15 -1.47 -10.58
C PHE A 246 -2.23 -0.89 -9.50
N SER A 247 -1.23 -1.62 -9.00
CA SER A 247 -0.36 -1.17 -7.90
C SER A 247 0.27 0.22 -8.12
N LEU A 248 0.69 0.53 -9.35
CA LEU A 248 1.21 1.87 -9.69
C LEU A 248 0.12 2.96 -9.58
N ALA A 249 -1.10 2.66 -10.03
CA ALA A 249 -2.22 3.57 -9.90
C ALA A 249 -2.62 3.76 -8.42
N GLU A 250 -2.60 2.69 -7.64
CA GLU A 250 -2.83 2.73 -6.19
C GLU A 250 -1.79 3.58 -5.47
N LYS A 251 -0.50 3.41 -5.81
CA LYS A 251 0.60 4.24 -5.28
C LYS A 251 0.31 5.72 -5.54
N LYS A 252 -0.09 6.08 -6.77
CA LYS A 252 -0.47 7.46 -7.12
C LYS A 252 -1.68 7.98 -6.33
N LEU A 253 -2.71 7.17 -6.12
CA LEU A 253 -3.86 7.54 -5.30
C LEU A 253 -3.48 7.80 -3.84
N VAL A 254 -2.63 6.94 -3.26
CA VAL A 254 -2.13 7.10 -1.90
C VAL A 254 -1.26 8.37 -1.78
N TYR A 255 -0.56 8.75 -2.84
CA TYR A 255 0.28 9.95 -2.84
C TYR A 255 -0.52 11.24 -2.71
N GLU A 256 -1.75 11.24 -3.24
CA GLU A 256 -2.72 12.33 -3.15
C GLU A 256 -3.49 12.38 -1.82
N PHE A 257 -3.24 11.45 -0.88
CA PHE A 257 -3.88 11.51 0.43
C PHE A 257 -3.49 12.77 1.20
N ASN A 258 -4.49 13.41 1.80
CA ASN A 258 -4.25 14.39 2.84
C ASN A 258 -3.85 13.71 4.16
N ASN A 259 -3.42 14.49 5.16
CA ASN A 259 -2.93 13.95 6.43
C ASN A 259 -3.98 13.10 7.16
N THR A 260 -5.25 13.52 7.16
CA THR A 260 -6.34 12.76 7.80
C THR A 260 -6.57 11.42 7.12
N GLN A 261 -6.65 11.39 5.79
CA GLN A 261 -6.80 10.18 4.99
C GLN A 261 -5.64 9.21 5.23
N PHE A 262 -4.41 9.73 5.27
CA PHE A 262 -3.24 8.92 5.53
C PHE A 262 -3.20 8.35 6.95
N LEU A 263 -3.55 9.16 7.97
CA LEU A 263 -3.67 8.68 9.35
C LEU A 263 -4.80 7.64 9.48
N THR A 264 -5.95 7.85 8.84
CA THR A 264 -7.01 6.84 8.76
C THR A 264 -6.48 5.54 8.16
N TYR A 265 -5.71 5.61 7.06
CA TYR A 265 -5.11 4.41 6.46
C TYR A 265 -4.20 3.67 7.45
N GLY A 266 -3.32 4.40 8.14
CA GLY A 266 -2.40 3.80 9.11
C GLY A 266 -3.12 3.23 10.33
N ILE A 267 -4.19 3.86 10.84
CA ILE A 267 -5.03 3.29 11.91
C ILE A 267 -5.68 1.98 11.44
N LEU A 268 -6.22 1.93 10.23
CA LEU A 268 -6.79 0.69 9.67
C LEU A 268 -5.71 -0.40 9.57
N LYS A 269 -4.49 -0.09 9.12
CA LYS A 269 -3.38 -1.06 9.10
C LYS A 269 -2.99 -1.52 10.50
N LEU A 270 -2.91 -0.63 11.49
CA LEU A 270 -2.64 -0.99 12.89
C LEU A 270 -3.71 -1.91 13.45
N LEU A 271 -4.99 -1.57 13.27
CA LEU A 271 -6.11 -2.43 13.69
C LEU A 271 -6.00 -3.80 13.02
N ASN A 272 -5.67 -3.86 11.74
CA ASN A 272 -5.51 -5.13 11.06
C ASN A 272 -4.39 -5.98 11.61
N GLN A 273 -3.21 -5.39 11.78
CA GLN A 273 -2.01 -6.11 12.18
C GLN A 273 -2.07 -6.53 13.65
N GLU A 274 -2.49 -5.62 14.52
CA GLU A 274 -2.39 -5.79 15.97
C GLU A 274 -3.66 -6.34 16.61
N LEU A 275 -4.81 -6.24 15.94
CA LEU A 275 -6.10 -6.64 16.50
C LEU A 275 -6.83 -7.68 15.65
N PHE A 276 -7.08 -7.42 14.37
CA PHE A 276 -7.86 -8.34 13.52
C PHE A 276 -7.10 -9.64 13.25
N SER A 277 -5.81 -9.53 12.90
CA SER A 277 -4.96 -10.67 12.55
C SER A 277 -4.59 -11.57 13.73
N GLN A 278 -5.00 -11.21 14.96
CA GLN A 278 -4.87 -12.09 16.13
C GLN A 278 -5.83 -13.28 16.06
N ASP A 279 -6.92 -13.15 15.29
CA ASP A 279 -7.82 -14.25 14.96
C ASP A 279 -7.38 -14.88 13.62
N PRO A 280 -6.99 -16.18 13.59
CA PRO A 280 -6.48 -16.81 12.37
C PRO A 280 -7.47 -16.80 11.21
N PHE A 281 -8.77 -16.88 11.48
CA PHE A 281 -9.80 -16.87 10.43
C PHE A 281 -9.92 -15.48 9.82
N VAL A 282 -9.91 -14.45 10.67
CA VAL A 282 -9.92 -13.05 10.21
C VAL A 282 -8.65 -12.73 9.43
N LYS A 283 -7.49 -13.17 9.90
CA LYS A 283 -6.18 -12.99 9.23
C LYS A 283 -6.18 -13.56 7.80
N ASN A 284 -6.80 -14.72 7.61
CA ASN A 284 -6.87 -15.36 6.30
C ASN A 284 -7.94 -14.73 5.38
N CYS A 285 -8.96 -14.11 5.97
CA CYS A 285 -10.07 -13.48 5.26
C CYS A 285 -9.75 -12.04 4.80
N LEU A 286 -9.11 -11.24 5.66
CA LEU A 286 -8.91 -9.80 5.45
C LEU A 286 -7.43 -9.42 5.54
N CYS A 287 -6.96 -8.70 4.53
CA CYS A 287 -5.60 -8.16 4.46
C CYS A 287 -5.60 -6.64 4.22
N SER A 288 -4.42 -6.03 4.25
CA SER A 288 -4.21 -4.59 4.05
C SER A 288 -4.81 -4.05 2.74
N TYR A 289 -4.93 -4.90 1.72
CA TYR A 289 -5.52 -4.54 0.42
C TYR A 289 -7.01 -4.20 0.51
N PHE A 290 -7.79 -4.95 1.29
CA PHE A 290 -9.22 -4.68 1.48
C PHE A 290 -9.43 -3.34 2.20
N LEU A 291 -8.57 -3.03 3.15
CA LEU A 291 -8.60 -1.77 3.93
C LEU A 291 -8.28 -0.56 3.06
N LYS A 292 -7.23 -0.68 2.23
CA LYS A 292 -6.85 0.35 1.26
C LYS A 292 -7.97 0.60 0.27
N THR A 293 -8.61 -0.48 -0.22
CA THR A 293 -9.74 -0.38 -1.14
C THR A 293 -10.97 0.25 -0.50
N ALA A 294 -11.30 -0.13 0.75
CA ALA A 294 -12.38 0.51 1.50
C ALA A 294 -12.14 2.00 1.65
N LEU A 295 -10.92 2.41 2.01
CA LEU A 295 -10.55 3.81 2.13
C LEU A 295 -10.72 4.57 0.81
N PHE A 296 -10.26 4.04 -0.33
CA PHE A 296 -10.47 4.69 -1.63
C PHE A 296 -11.95 4.91 -1.95
N TRP A 297 -12.80 3.90 -1.75
CA TRP A 297 -14.23 4.04 -1.95
C TRP A 297 -14.85 5.07 -0.98
N THR A 298 -14.48 5.04 0.30
CA THR A 298 -14.98 6.00 1.28
C THR A 298 -14.57 7.43 0.92
N ILE A 299 -13.33 7.67 0.48
CA ILE A 299 -12.87 9.01 0.07
C ILE A 299 -13.64 9.51 -1.15
N GLU A 300 -13.83 8.66 -2.17
CA GLU A 300 -14.55 9.02 -3.40
C GLU A 300 -16.03 9.37 -3.13
N GLU A 301 -16.65 8.72 -2.15
CA GLU A 301 -18.09 8.78 -1.88
C GLU A 301 -18.47 9.73 -0.73
N THR A 302 -17.51 10.48 -0.17
CA THR A 302 -17.78 11.42 0.93
C THR A 302 -17.27 12.83 0.65
N PRO A 303 -17.91 13.86 1.23
CA PRO A 303 -17.44 15.25 1.10
C PRO A 303 -16.02 15.42 1.65
N SER A 304 -15.25 16.33 1.05
CA SER A 304 -13.92 16.71 1.56
C SER A 304 -13.94 17.23 3.00
N ASP A 305 -15.06 17.79 3.46
CA ASP A 305 -15.26 18.26 4.83
C ASP A 305 -15.21 17.14 5.88
N TYR A 306 -15.35 15.88 5.48
CA TYR A 306 -15.21 14.74 6.37
C TYR A 306 -13.74 14.47 6.69
N TRP A 307 -12.86 14.72 5.74
CA TRP A 307 -11.43 14.39 5.80
C TRP A 307 -10.60 15.53 6.42
N LYS A 308 -11.08 16.07 7.55
CA LYS A 308 -10.40 17.10 8.34
C LYS A 308 -9.80 16.51 9.62
N PRO A 309 -8.72 17.09 10.19
CA PRO A 309 -8.07 16.55 11.39
C PRO A 309 -9.01 16.32 12.57
N GLU A 310 -10.01 17.19 12.75
CA GLU A 310 -10.98 17.13 13.84
C GLU A 310 -11.89 15.89 13.75
N ARG A 311 -12.00 15.28 12.57
CA ARG A 311 -12.93 14.19 12.25
C ARG A 311 -12.23 12.87 11.98
N LEU A 312 -10.97 12.73 12.40
CA LEU A 312 -10.16 11.52 12.18
C LEU A 312 -10.88 10.24 12.66
N ILE A 313 -11.49 10.28 13.84
CA ILE A 313 -12.20 9.13 14.41
C ILE A 313 -13.44 8.78 13.60
N PHE A 314 -14.18 9.78 13.16
CA PHE A 314 -15.30 9.60 12.25
C PHE A 314 -14.86 9.01 10.91
N CYS A 315 -13.69 9.38 10.38
CA CYS A 315 -13.15 8.78 9.16
C CYS A 315 -12.83 7.28 9.34
N VAL A 316 -12.29 6.89 10.49
CA VAL A 316 -12.04 5.47 10.82
C VAL A 316 -13.35 4.69 10.94
N ASP A 317 -14.34 5.29 11.62
CA ASP A 317 -15.68 4.73 11.79
C ASP A 317 -16.32 4.32 10.46
N ILE A 318 -16.47 5.27 9.53
CA ILE A 318 -17.13 5.03 8.25
C ILE A 318 -16.39 4.00 7.37
N CYS A 319 -15.06 3.90 7.48
CA CYS A 319 -14.29 2.85 6.81
C CYS A 319 -14.53 1.47 7.42
N LEU A 320 -14.61 1.35 8.74
CA LEU A 320 -14.92 0.08 9.41
C LEU A 320 -16.36 -0.38 9.14
N GLN A 321 -17.32 0.54 9.15
CA GLN A 321 -18.70 0.25 8.76
C GLN A 321 -18.75 -0.32 7.33
N ARG A 322 -18.04 0.30 6.38
CA ARG A 322 -17.97 -0.17 4.99
C ARG A 322 -17.39 -1.58 4.89
N LEU A 323 -16.34 -1.88 5.63
CA LEU A 323 -15.73 -3.21 5.64
C LEU A 323 -16.69 -4.28 6.19
N ILE A 324 -17.38 -3.97 7.29
CA ILE A 324 -18.38 -4.86 7.89
C ILE A 324 -19.55 -5.09 6.93
N GLU A 325 -20.03 -4.03 6.27
CA GLU A 325 -21.07 -4.10 5.25
C GLU A 325 -20.68 -5.02 4.09
N TRP A 326 -19.48 -4.84 3.52
CA TRP A 326 -18.99 -5.70 2.45
C TRP A 326 -18.91 -7.17 2.86
N MET A 327 -18.44 -7.45 4.08
CA MET A 327 -18.36 -8.82 4.60
C MET A 327 -19.75 -9.43 4.75
N ASN A 328 -20.71 -8.70 5.32
CA ASN A 328 -22.10 -9.16 5.47
C ASN A 328 -22.77 -9.43 4.12
N ASN A 329 -22.50 -8.58 3.12
CA ASN A 329 -23.06 -8.71 1.77
C ASN A 329 -22.29 -9.71 0.89
N GLY A 330 -21.15 -10.22 1.36
CA GLY A 330 -20.26 -11.10 0.60
C GLY A 330 -19.68 -10.47 -0.67
N PHE A 331 -19.61 -9.14 -0.72
CA PHE A 331 -19.16 -8.41 -1.91
C PHE A 331 -18.26 -7.22 -1.54
N SER A 332 -16.99 -7.31 -1.95
CA SER A 332 -16.02 -6.22 -1.86
C SER A 332 -15.55 -5.82 -3.27
N PRO A 333 -16.02 -4.68 -3.81
CA PRO A 333 -15.67 -4.26 -5.17
C PRO A 333 -14.21 -3.81 -5.25
N ASN A 334 -13.48 -4.33 -6.24
CA ASN A 334 -12.20 -3.73 -6.61
C ASN A 334 -12.40 -2.27 -7.05
N TYR A 335 -11.48 -1.39 -6.66
CA TYR A 335 -11.63 0.05 -6.91
C TYR A 335 -11.61 0.41 -8.41
N PHE A 336 -10.77 -0.26 -9.21
CA PHE A 336 -10.63 0.02 -10.66
C PHE A 336 -11.56 -0.83 -11.53
N ILE A 337 -11.83 -2.07 -11.12
CA ILE A 337 -12.75 -2.98 -11.83
C ILE A 337 -13.92 -3.30 -10.89
N ARG A 338 -14.93 -2.43 -10.88
CA ARG A 338 -16.04 -2.49 -9.91
C ARG A 338 -16.75 -3.84 -9.82
N GLU A 339 -16.89 -4.53 -10.95
CA GLU A 339 -17.52 -5.86 -11.05
C GLU A 339 -16.66 -6.99 -10.46
N SER A 340 -15.36 -6.75 -10.24
CA SER A 340 -14.43 -7.73 -9.66
C SER A 340 -14.61 -7.78 -8.14
N ASN A 341 -15.42 -8.75 -7.67
CA ASN A 341 -15.52 -9.05 -6.23
C ASN A 341 -14.21 -9.65 -5.71
N MET A 342 -13.56 -8.96 -4.77
CA MET A 342 -12.26 -9.34 -4.23
C MET A 342 -12.29 -10.55 -3.28
N PHE A 343 -13.46 -10.93 -2.77
CA PHE A 343 -13.64 -12.14 -1.94
C PHE A 343 -13.66 -13.43 -2.76
N LEU A 344 -14.06 -13.34 -4.03
CA LEU A 344 -14.26 -14.51 -4.88
C LEU A 344 -12.97 -15.31 -5.07
N GLY A 345 -13.04 -16.63 -4.84
CA GLY A 345 -11.90 -17.55 -4.96
C GLY A 345 -10.83 -17.39 -3.88
N LYS A 346 -11.08 -16.59 -2.84
CA LYS A 346 -10.15 -16.34 -1.73
C LYS A 346 -10.75 -16.63 -0.36
N VAL A 347 -12.03 -16.31 -0.18
CA VAL A 347 -12.72 -16.39 1.11
C VAL A 347 -13.99 -17.22 0.97
N GLN A 348 -14.24 -18.12 1.92
CA GLN A 348 -15.47 -18.90 2.00
C GLN A 348 -16.60 -18.11 2.64
N GLU A 349 -17.84 -18.46 2.32
CA GLU A 349 -19.03 -17.78 2.84
C GLU A 349 -19.10 -17.76 4.38
N TRP A 350 -18.77 -18.88 5.03
CA TRP A 350 -18.77 -18.94 6.49
C TRP A 350 -17.64 -18.08 7.11
N GLU A 351 -16.50 -17.92 6.43
CA GLU A 351 -15.39 -17.06 6.87
C GLU A 351 -15.80 -15.59 6.81
N LEU A 352 -16.59 -15.20 5.80
CA LEU A 352 -17.17 -13.85 5.69
C LEU A 352 -18.11 -13.55 6.86
N GLY A 353 -19.06 -14.45 7.15
CA GLY A 353 -20.00 -14.30 8.26
C GLY A 353 -19.30 -14.26 9.63
N TYR A 354 -18.31 -15.14 9.84
CA TYR A 354 -17.50 -15.17 11.06
C TYR A 354 -16.68 -13.88 11.23
N THR A 355 -16.03 -13.43 10.16
CA THR A 355 -15.21 -12.22 10.15
C THR A 355 -16.08 -10.99 10.41
N ALA A 356 -17.24 -10.89 9.75
CA ALA A 356 -18.19 -9.80 9.98
C ALA A 356 -18.65 -9.75 11.44
N MET A 357 -18.96 -10.89 12.05
CA MET A 357 -19.32 -10.98 13.47
C MET A 357 -18.19 -10.48 14.38
N LYS A 358 -16.95 -10.91 14.13
CA LYS A 358 -15.76 -10.51 14.91
C LYS A 358 -15.48 -9.02 14.79
N LEU A 359 -15.47 -8.49 13.57
CA LEU A 359 -15.28 -7.06 13.32
C LEU A 359 -16.43 -6.24 13.95
N SER A 360 -17.67 -6.71 13.88
CA SER A 360 -18.81 -6.07 14.54
C SER A 360 -18.67 -6.04 16.07
N GLY A 361 -18.11 -7.10 16.66
CA GLY A 361 -17.81 -7.15 18.09
C GLY A 361 -16.80 -6.07 18.50
N ILE A 362 -15.72 -5.93 17.74
CA ILE A 362 -14.69 -4.90 17.96
C ILE A 362 -15.28 -3.51 17.72
N TYR A 363 -16.04 -3.33 16.64
CA TYR A 363 -16.67 -2.07 16.27
C TYR A 363 -17.64 -1.55 17.36
N LYS A 364 -18.34 -2.44 18.07
CA LYS A 364 -19.23 -2.08 19.20
C LYS A 364 -18.51 -1.44 20.39
N GLU A 365 -17.17 -1.51 20.45
CA GLU A 365 -16.36 -0.80 21.44
C GLU A 365 -16.17 0.69 21.09
N GLY A 366 -16.57 1.11 19.89
CA GLY A 366 -16.37 2.46 19.37
C GLY A 366 -14.87 2.76 19.19
N TRP A 367 -14.48 4.01 19.40
CA TRP A 367 -13.08 4.45 19.26
C TRP A 367 -12.10 3.72 20.19
N ARG A 368 -12.57 3.09 21.28
CA ARG A 368 -11.72 2.35 22.22
C ARG A 368 -11.02 1.15 21.60
N CYS A 369 -11.57 0.58 20.52
CA CYS A 369 -10.89 -0.50 19.83
C CYS A 369 -9.49 -0.09 19.33
N ILE A 370 -9.31 1.20 19.00
CA ILE A 370 -8.01 1.78 18.62
C ILE A 370 -7.01 1.69 19.79
N LEU A 371 -7.45 1.89 21.03
CA LEU A 371 -6.58 1.77 22.22
C LEU A 371 -6.17 0.33 22.54
N ARG A 372 -6.76 -0.68 21.88
CA ARG A 372 -6.35 -2.08 22.03
C ARG A 372 -5.09 -2.41 21.25
N CYS A 373 -4.71 -1.57 20.29
CA CYS A 373 -3.44 -1.67 19.56
C CYS A 373 -2.26 -1.47 20.52
N PRO A 374 -1.35 -2.45 20.70
CA PRO A 374 -0.14 -2.29 21.51
C PRO A 374 0.71 -1.08 21.12
N SER A 375 0.71 -0.66 19.85
CA SER A 375 1.38 0.56 19.40
C SER A 375 0.85 1.85 20.06
N LEU A 376 -0.36 1.82 20.63
CA LEU A 376 -0.98 2.93 21.36
C LEU A 376 -1.05 2.70 22.88
N SER A 377 -0.26 1.75 23.39
CA SER A 377 -0.21 1.41 24.83
C SER A 377 0.16 2.62 25.72
N HIS A 378 1.06 3.49 25.29
CA HIS A 378 1.41 4.70 26.03
C HIS A 378 0.23 5.67 26.15
N LEU A 379 -0.52 5.87 25.07
CA LEU A 379 -1.74 6.66 25.10
C LEU A 379 -2.73 6.03 26.08
N LYS A 380 -3.00 4.71 25.96
CA LYS A 380 -3.89 3.98 26.88
C LYS A 380 -3.48 4.17 28.36
N GLN A 381 -2.21 3.98 28.70
CA GLN A 381 -1.70 4.17 30.06
C GLN A 381 -1.84 5.61 30.55
N SER A 382 -1.59 6.59 29.66
CA SER A 382 -1.74 8.02 29.99
C SER A 382 -3.19 8.37 30.28
N LEU A 383 -4.13 7.80 29.53
CA LEU A 383 -5.57 7.93 29.75
C LEU A 383 -5.99 7.28 31.07
N GLU A 384 -5.51 6.08 31.37
CA GLU A 384 -5.77 5.37 32.63
C GLU A 384 -5.22 6.14 33.84
N LYS A 385 -3.99 6.67 33.75
CA LYS A 385 -3.39 7.52 34.80
C LYS A 385 -4.18 8.80 35.02
N ALA A 386 -4.58 9.49 33.94
CA ALA A 386 -5.41 10.69 34.04
C ALA A 386 -6.74 10.40 34.75
N ARG A 387 -7.35 9.24 34.46
CA ARG A 387 -8.58 8.79 35.13
C ARG A 387 -8.37 8.55 36.63
N LEU A 388 -7.30 7.86 37.02
CA LEU A 388 -7.01 7.58 38.43
C LEU A 388 -6.77 8.84 39.27
N LEU A 389 -6.20 9.89 38.67
CA LEU A 389 -5.97 11.17 39.34
C LEU A 389 -7.25 11.96 39.61
N ILE A 390 -8.32 11.73 38.84
CA ILE A 390 -9.58 12.49 38.93
C ILE A 390 -10.65 11.70 39.70
N THR A 391 -10.68 10.38 39.54
CA THR A 391 -11.66 9.49 40.20
C THR A 391 -10.97 8.28 40.81
N PRO A 392 -10.42 8.39 42.04
CA PRO A 392 -9.67 7.31 42.70
C PRO A 392 -10.48 6.05 43.00
N PHE A 393 -11.82 6.12 42.90
CA PHE A 393 -12.75 5.07 43.34
C PHE A 393 -13.65 4.49 42.25
N SER A 394 -13.44 4.78 40.95
CA SER A 394 -14.25 4.19 39.88
C SER A 394 -13.70 2.82 39.42
N TYR A 395 -14.36 1.72 39.78
CA TYR A 395 -14.14 0.37 39.20
C TYR A 395 -14.91 0.20 37.86
N PRO A 396 -14.57 -0.78 37.00
CA PRO A 396 -14.52 -0.60 35.55
C PRO A 396 -15.86 -0.91 34.88
N ILE A 397 -16.74 0.08 34.77
CA ILE A 397 -17.72 0.13 33.69
C ILE A 397 -17.61 1.54 33.10
N SER A 398 -16.73 1.67 32.10
CA SER A 398 -16.37 2.98 31.55
C SER A 398 -17.39 3.48 30.54
N ASN A 399 -18.06 4.59 30.84
CA ASN A 399 -18.88 5.29 29.86
C ASN A 399 -17.95 6.12 28.91
N PRO A 400 -18.01 5.93 27.57
CA PRO A 400 -17.33 6.77 26.57
C PRO A 400 -17.39 8.27 26.79
N GLU A 401 -18.58 8.81 27.03
CA GLU A 401 -18.77 10.23 27.24
C GLU A 401 -18.11 10.70 28.54
N GLU A 402 -18.14 9.88 29.60
CA GLU A 402 -17.54 10.26 30.90
C GLU A 402 -16.02 10.19 30.84
N ASP A 403 -15.45 9.12 30.30
CA ASP A 403 -14.00 8.99 30.14
C ASP A 403 -13.43 10.18 29.33
N PHE A 404 -14.11 10.53 28.24
CA PHE A 404 -13.70 11.63 27.38
C PHE A 404 -13.92 13.01 28.02
N ARG A 405 -15.07 13.24 28.66
CA ARG A 405 -15.36 14.49 29.39
C ARG A 405 -14.35 14.72 30.52
N MET A 406 -13.94 13.67 31.24
CA MET A 406 -12.95 13.75 32.33
C MET A 406 -11.53 14.02 31.82
N LEU A 407 -11.19 13.57 30.60
CA LEU A 407 -9.92 13.91 29.95
C LEU A 407 -9.82 15.38 29.58
N LYS A 408 -10.90 15.96 29.04
CA LYS A 408 -10.95 17.39 28.70
C LYS A 408 -10.67 18.27 29.93
N THR A 409 -11.15 17.86 31.11
CA THR A 409 -10.91 18.57 32.38
C THR A 409 -9.44 18.47 32.84
N SER A 410 -8.77 17.34 32.67
CA SER A 410 -7.38 17.15 33.11
C SER A 410 -6.32 17.66 32.13
N VAL A 411 -6.57 17.60 30.82
CA VAL A 411 -5.70 18.20 29.80
C VAL A 411 -5.71 19.73 29.93
N ASN A 412 -6.86 20.35 30.23
CA ASN A 412 -6.91 21.79 30.53
C ASN A 412 -6.11 22.17 31.79
N ILE A 413 -6.05 21.30 32.81
CA ILE A 413 -5.23 21.52 34.01
C ILE A 413 -3.73 21.42 33.69
N ARG A 414 -3.32 20.41 32.90
CA ARG A 414 -1.91 20.29 32.45
C ARG A 414 -1.50 21.38 31.48
N ASN A 415 -2.41 21.91 30.66
CA ASN A 415 -2.11 23.04 29.76
C ASN A 415 -1.91 24.36 30.51
N MET A 416 -2.46 24.52 31.72
CA MET A 416 -2.13 25.67 32.58
C MET A 416 -0.75 25.53 33.25
N GLU A 417 -0.27 24.30 33.49
CA GLU A 417 1.07 24.02 34.03
C GLU A 417 2.16 23.92 32.94
N LYS A 418 1.80 23.57 31.70
CA LYS A 418 2.73 23.52 30.54
C LYS A 418 3.19 24.89 30.04
N THR A 419 2.61 25.99 30.54
CA THR A 419 3.06 27.35 30.19
C THR A 419 4.43 27.72 30.75
N GLN A 420 5.19 26.80 31.36
CA GLN A 420 6.47 27.15 31.98
C GLN A 420 7.65 26.20 31.73
N ILE A 421 7.47 25.02 31.10
CA ILE A 421 8.60 24.13 30.76
C ILE A 421 8.26 23.30 29.53
N GLU A 422 8.67 23.74 28.34
CA GLU A 422 8.95 22.89 27.15
C GLU A 422 9.61 23.73 26.04
N GLU A 423 10.77 24.31 26.35
CA GLU A 423 11.82 24.61 25.37
C GLU A 423 13.06 23.85 25.83
N ASN A 424 13.44 22.78 25.12
CA ASN A 424 14.81 22.27 24.95
C ASN A 424 14.78 20.78 24.63
N GLN A 425 14.65 20.47 23.33
CA GLN A 425 15.36 19.36 22.69
C GLN A 425 15.39 19.49 21.15
N ASP A 426 14.52 20.33 20.57
CA ASP A 426 14.55 20.63 19.13
C ASP A 426 15.38 21.87 18.77
N PHE A 427 15.63 22.79 19.71
CA PHE A 427 16.27 24.09 19.42
C PHE A 427 17.73 23.96 18.95
N ALA A 428 18.48 22.98 19.46
CA ALA A 428 19.88 22.75 19.05
C ALA A 428 19.98 22.18 17.62
N MET A 429 19.09 21.25 17.27
CA MET A 429 19.03 20.65 15.92
C MET A 429 18.57 21.68 14.89
N PHE A 430 17.55 22.49 15.19
CA PHE A 430 17.08 23.55 14.30
C PHE A 430 18.09 24.72 14.18
N ALA A 431 18.83 25.07 15.23
CA ALA A 431 19.87 26.11 15.17
C ALA A 431 21.07 25.71 14.29
N GLU A 432 21.46 24.43 14.31
CA GLU A 432 22.51 23.88 13.44
C GLU A 432 22.09 23.92 11.96
N ILE A 433 20.83 23.56 11.67
CA ILE A 433 20.21 23.60 10.34
C ILE A 433 20.16 25.04 9.77
N ILE A 434 19.83 26.04 10.61
CA ILE A 434 19.82 27.45 10.21
C ILE A 434 21.25 27.93 9.85
N SER A 435 22.28 27.46 10.55
CA SER A 435 23.67 27.85 10.29
C SER A 435 24.23 27.33 8.96
N MET A 436 23.78 26.14 8.51
CA MET A 436 24.20 25.52 7.24
C MET A 436 23.45 26.08 6.03
N SER A 437 22.21 26.56 6.22
CA SER A 437 21.39 27.18 5.16
C SER A 437 22.00 28.44 4.53
N ASN A 438 22.91 29.10 5.23
CA ASN A 438 23.59 30.32 4.78
C ASN A 438 24.78 30.06 3.83
N LYS A 439 25.08 28.79 3.47
CA LYS A 439 26.29 28.41 2.71
C LYS A 439 26.07 27.79 1.33
N CYS A 440 24.85 27.45 0.89
CA CYS A 440 24.63 26.68 -0.34
C CYS A 440 23.68 27.36 -1.34
N SER A 441 24.00 27.30 -2.64
CA SER A 441 23.49 28.25 -3.65
C SER A 441 22.57 27.72 -4.77
N SER A 442 22.11 26.46 -4.80
CA SER A 442 20.92 26.08 -5.62
C SER A 442 20.37 24.66 -5.33
N VAL A 443 19.10 24.43 -5.69
CA VAL A 443 18.37 23.15 -5.51
C VAL A 443 18.87 22.03 -6.44
N GLY A 444 19.23 22.36 -7.69
CA GLY A 444 19.73 21.36 -8.66
C GLY A 444 21.06 20.72 -8.23
N VAL A 445 21.92 21.50 -7.57
CA VAL A 445 23.20 20.99 -7.03
C VAL A 445 22.97 19.94 -5.95
N LEU A 446 21.96 20.10 -5.09
CA LEU A 446 21.65 19.14 -4.02
C LEU A 446 21.04 17.84 -4.55
N GLU A 447 20.19 17.92 -5.57
CA GLU A 447 19.63 16.75 -6.23
C GLU A 447 20.71 15.95 -6.97
N GLU A 448 21.63 16.66 -7.64
CA GLU A 448 22.77 16.07 -8.32
C GLU A 448 23.79 15.51 -7.34
N GLU A 449 24.00 16.14 -6.18
CA GLU A 449 24.90 15.66 -5.12
C GLU A 449 24.32 14.45 -4.38
N LEU A 450 22.99 14.39 -4.22
CA LEU A 450 22.28 13.19 -3.77
C LEU A 450 22.41 12.05 -4.78
N LYS A 451 22.16 12.32 -6.06
CA LYS A 451 22.34 11.35 -7.17
C LYS A 451 23.78 10.87 -7.27
N ASN A 452 24.76 11.77 -7.14
CA ASN A 452 26.19 11.45 -7.20
C ASN A 452 26.67 10.66 -5.98
N SER A 453 26.21 11.03 -4.78
CA SER A 453 26.54 10.31 -3.54
C SER A 453 25.94 8.89 -3.53
N LEU A 454 24.70 8.74 -4.00
CA LEU A 454 24.06 7.43 -4.23
C LEU A 454 24.77 6.63 -5.33
N GLY A 455 25.18 7.27 -6.43
CA GLY A 455 25.89 6.64 -7.54
C GLY A 455 27.30 6.14 -7.16
N LEU A 456 28.04 6.93 -6.37
CA LEU A 456 29.37 6.56 -5.86
C LEU A 456 29.33 5.40 -4.87
N GLU A 457 28.29 5.32 -4.03
CA GLU A 457 28.08 4.18 -3.12
C GLU A 457 27.72 2.88 -3.87
N ILE A 458 26.98 2.96 -4.98
CA ILE A 458 26.61 1.79 -5.80
C ILE A 458 27.82 1.24 -6.58
N HIS A 459 28.71 2.10 -7.08
CA HIS A 459 29.94 1.67 -7.76
C HIS A 459 31.06 1.25 -6.80
N GLY A 460 31.04 1.74 -5.55
CA GLY A 460 32.03 1.47 -4.52
C GLY A 460 31.81 0.17 -3.75
N ASN A 461 32.00 -0.98 -4.40
CA ASN A 461 32.28 -2.28 -3.77
C ASN A 461 31.23 -2.79 -2.74
N LEU A 462 30.20 -3.48 -3.26
CA LEU A 462 29.18 -4.27 -2.54
C LEU A 462 29.72 -5.35 -1.58
N VAL A 463 31.03 -5.57 -1.51
CA VAL A 463 31.64 -6.69 -0.80
C VAL A 463 32.02 -6.34 0.66
N LYS A 464 31.97 -5.07 1.08
CA LYS A 464 32.67 -4.65 2.31
C LYS A 464 31.86 -3.89 3.39
N PHE A 465 30.56 -3.65 3.20
CA PHE A 465 29.78 -2.88 4.17
C PHE A 465 28.57 -3.65 4.70
N ASP A 466 28.47 -3.73 6.03
CA ASP A 466 27.29 -4.21 6.75
C ASP A 466 26.09 -3.29 6.46
N LEU A 467 24.98 -3.90 6.05
CA LEU A 467 23.74 -3.22 5.69
C LEU A 467 23.24 -2.25 6.77
N GLU A 468 23.50 -2.49 8.05
CA GLU A 468 23.08 -1.62 9.16
C GLU A 468 23.83 -0.28 9.18
N ILE A 469 25.13 -0.26 8.88
CA ILE A 469 25.92 0.99 8.79
C ILE A 469 25.48 1.81 7.59
N LEU A 470 25.15 1.14 6.48
CA LEU A 470 24.54 1.77 5.30
C LEU A 470 23.12 2.29 5.61
N GLN A 471 22.28 1.57 6.34
CA GLN A 471 20.94 2.02 6.72
C GLN A 471 20.98 3.21 7.71
N LEU A 472 21.88 3.20 8.69
CA LEU A 472 22.07 4.30 9.65
C LEU A 472 22.69 5.54 9.00
N ARG A 473 23.70 5.39 8.13
CA ARG A 473 24.29 6.51 7.39
C ARG A 473 23.35 7.05 6.31
N ARG A 474 22.60 6.17 5.62
CA ARG A 474 21.51 6.58 4.71
C ARG A 474 20.46 7.37 5.47
N PHE A 475 19.96 6.88 6.60
CA PHE A 475 18.92 7.59 7.35
C PHE A 475 19.44 8.93 7.90
N HIS A 476 20.65 8.97 8.48
CA HIS A 476 21.19 10.21 9.06
C HIS A 476 21.56 11.26 8.00
N ASN A 477 22.27 10.89 6.93
CA ASN A 477 22.67 11.82 5.87
C ASN A 477 21.50 12.18 4.93
N LEU A 478 20.60 11.24 4.60
CA LEU A 478 19.41 11.54 3.79
C LEU A 478 18.38 12.34 4.59
N CYS A 479 18.26 12.14 5.91
CA CYS A 479 17.45 13.05 6.74
C CYS A 479 18.05 14.46 6.73
N GLN A 480 19.36 14.62 6.87
CA GLN A 480 19.97 15.96 6.82
C GLN A 480 19.80 16.63 5.44
N LEU A 481 20.03 15.91 4.34
CA LEU A 481 19.81 16.42 2.98
C LEU A 481 18.33 16.69 2.67
N ALA A 482 17.42 15.83 3.10
CA ALA A 482 15.98 16.02 2.92
C ALA A 482 15.42 17.15 3.79
N LEU A 483 15.96 17.35 4.99
CA LEU A 483 15.60 18.49 5.86
C LEU A 483 16.09 19.82 5.27
N VAL A 484 17.28 19.83 4.65
CA VAL A 484 17.78 20.99 3.88
C VAL A 484 16.90 21.25 2.65
N TYR A 485 16.52 20.22 1.91
CA TYR A 485 15.62 20.30 0.75
C TYR A 485 14.21 20.84 1.11
N LEU A 486 13.61 20.35 2.19
CA LEU A 486 12.29 20.80 2.67
C LEU A 486 12.28 22.27 3.11
N THR A 487 13.38 22.76 3.67
CA THR A 487 13.50 24.15 4.14
C THR A 487 13.60 25.13 2.96
N PHE A 488 14.26 24.74 1.86
CA PHE A 488 14.34 25.53 0.63
C PHE A 488 13.01 25.59 -0.13
N LEU A 489 12.29 24.46 -0.22
CA LEU A 489 10.96 24.41 -0.85
C LEU A 489 9.93 25.30 -0.14
N ARG A 490 9.97 25.36 1.20
CA ARG A 490 9.09 26.21 2.02
C ARG A 490 9.36 27.70 1.78
N ARG A 491 10.63 28.12 1.67
CA ARG A 491 11.01 29.51 1.33
C ARG A 491 10.60 29.92 -0.09
N SER A 492 10.60 29.00 -1.07
CA SER A 492 10.16 29.33 -2.44
C SER A 492 8.66 29.67 -2.53
N LYS A 493 7.84 29.02 -1.70
CA LYS A 493 6.39 29.26 -1.63
C LYS A 493 6.02 30.54 -0.88
N ASP A 494 6.78 30.90 0.16
CA ASP A 494 6.52 32.11 0.94
C ASP A 494 7.07 33.39 0.29
N HIS A 495 7.88 33.30 -0.77
CA HIS A 495 8.51 34.46 -1.44
C HIS A 495 8.08 34.67 -2.90
N GLY A 496 7.04 33.98 -3.38
CA GLY A 496 6.43 34.26 -4.68
C GLY A 496 7.40 34.17 -5.86
N VAL A 497 8.36 33.25 -5.82
CA VAL A 497 9.25 33.01 -6.96
C VAL A 497 8.60 31.98 -7.87
N VAL A 498 8.01 32.46 -8.95
CA VAL A 498 7.59 31.65 -10.10
C VAL A 498 8.84 31.00 -10.69
N ILE A 499 8.99 29.69 -10.54
CA ILE A 499 9.94 28.92 -11.35
C ILE A 499 9.17 28.47 -12.59
N SER A 500 9.45 29.11 -13.72
CA SER A 500 8.93 28.73 -15.03
C SER A 500 9.51 27.39 -15.47
N THR A 501 8.59 26.46 -15.77
CA THR A 501 8.68 25.21 -16.58
C THR A 501 9.88 24.31 -16.40
#